data_AF-A0A2E7CPG4-F1
#
_entry.id   AF-A0A2E7CPG4-F1
#
_cell.length_a   1.000
_cell.length_b   1.000
_cell.length_c   1.000
_cell.angle_alpha   90.00
_cell.angle_beta   90.00
_cell.angle_gamma   90.00
#
_symmetry.space_group_name_H-M   'P 1'
#
loop_
_entity.id
_entity.type
_entity.pdbx_description
1 polymer ?
#
loop_
_entity_poly.entity_id
_entity_poly.type
_entity_poly.pdbx_seq_one_letter_code
_entity_poly.pdbx_strand_id
1 'polypeptide(L)'
;MNLNGKNLFISKPGHWDQIPDIHSEDRKRLTQALWKAKSEISKLYSNLSNYNDKFKPFHLEHGNIKLDLSRNKSATISIGNHNFYFRHWPDFGKYISGGWFEEYTYMQLQPLVESGLILDMRIGLEVSLKKKQSSKSRKKNRSHSIYQELDVVFTEGRRLYIVECKAGRVLSAQVMKLQNIIRDFGGVEGRGILASCFPPYHPVVRQKIVDSKNIKGVSGNIAEEIKRLIQSGRGNQ
;
A
#
# COMPACT_ATOMS: atom_id res chain seq x y z
N MET A 1 9.73 1.92 16.32
CA MET A 1 10.48 1.13 15.32
C MET A 1 11.78 1.87 15.00
N ASN A 2 12.95 1.31 15.30
CA ASN A 2 14.26 1.89 14.94
C ASN A 2 14.83 1.12 13.75
N LEU A 3 15.36 1.83 12.74
CA LEU A 3 15.92 1.22 11.52
C LEU A 3 17.40 0.85 11.72
N ASN A 4 17.80 -0.35 11.27
CA ASN A 4 19.18 -0.83 11.29
C ASN A 4 20.02 -0.28 10.12
N GLY A 5 20.04 1.04 9.91
CA GLY A 5 20.81 1.68 8.83
C GLY A 5 21.46 2.98 9.28
N LYS A 6 22.80 3.07 9.23
CA LYS A 6 23.58 4.24 9.72
C LYS A 6 23.16 5.59 9.11
N ASN A 7 22.49 5.58 7.94
CA ASN A 7 22.04 6.78 7.23
C ASN A 7 20.54 6.79 6.87
N LEU A 8 19.73 5.87 7.39
CA LEU A 8 18.29 5.82 7.12
C LEU A 8 17.49 6.32 8.33
N PHE A 9 16.35 6.95 8.08
CA PHE A 9 15.40 7.32 9.12
C PHE A 9 13.96 7.26 8.59
N ILE A 10 13.00 7.08 9.48
CA ILE A 10 11.57 7.11 9.14
C ILE A 10 11.18 8.58 8.90
N SER A 11 10.86 8.94 7.67
CA SER A 11 10.41 10.29 7.29
C SER A 11 8.90 10.45 7.38
N LYS A 12 8.15 9.36 7.20
CA LYS A 12 6.70 9.29 7.41
C LYS A 12 6.41 8.03 8.21
N PRO A 13 5.89 8.13 9.45
CA PRO A 13 5.70 6.96 10.30
C PRO A 13 4.57 6.05 9.83
N GLY A 14 3.64 6.55 9.02
CA GLY A 14 2.55 5.75 8.44
C GLY A 14 1.46 5.41 9.46
N HIS A 15 1.14 6.32 10.37
CA HIS A 15 -0.02 6.16 11.25
C HIS A 15 -1.31 6.35 10.45
N TRP A 16 -2.29 5.46 10.65
CA TRP A 16 -3.59 5.52 9.98
C TRP A 16 -4.26 6.88 10.16
N ASP A 17 -4.30 7.38 11.40
CA ASP A 17 -4.96 8.63 11.78
C ASP A 17 -4.28 9.89 11.21
N GLN A 18 -3.12 9.76 10.57
CA GLN A 18 -2.45 10.86 9.87
C GLN A 18 -2.87 10.98 8.40
N ILE A 19 -3.61 10.02 7.87
CA ILE A 19 -4.15 10.10 6.52
C ILE A 19 -5.32 11.11 6.54
N PRO A 20 -5.33 12.15 5.67
CA PRO A 20 -6.41 13.12 5.62
C PRO A 20 -7.77 12.44 5.39
N ASP A 21 -8.81 12.84 6.10
CA ASP A 21 -10.18 12.30 5.95
C ASP A 21 -10.31 10.78 6.07
N ILE A 22 -9.37 10.10 6.75
CA ILE A 22 -9.37 8.63 6.83
C ILE A 22 -10.55 8.04 7.60
N HIS A 23 -11.09 8.81 8.55
CA HIS A 23 -12.29 8.44 9.31
C HIS A 23 -13.59 8.87 8.61
N SER A 24 -13.51 9.41 7.38
CA SER A 24 -14.69 9.71 6.59
C SER A 24 -15.41 8.42 6.21
N GLU A 25 -16.69 8.33 6.56
CA GLU A 25 -17.53 7.21 6.16
C GLU A 25 -17.64 7.12 4.63
N ASP A 26 -17.59 8.25 3.91
CA ASP A 26 -17.59 8.26 2.44
C ASP A 26 -16.33 7.63 1.87
N ARG A 27 -15.16 7.92 2.45
CA ARG A 27 -13.89 7.29 2.03
C ARG A 27 -13.91 5.79 2.29
N LYS A 28 -14.36 5.38 3.48
CA LYS A 28 -14.50 3.96 3.83
C LYS A 28 -15.44 3.22 2.87
N ARG A 29 -16.62 3.80 2.61
CA ARG A 29 -17.60 3.25 1.65
C ARG A 29 -17.04 3.20 0.24
N LEU A 30 -16.27 4.21 -0.17
CA LEU A 30 -15.57 4.22 -1.46
C LEU A 30 -14.53 3.09 -1.56
N THR A 31 -13.67 2.91 -0.55
CA THR A 31 -12.68 1.82 -0.51
C THR A 31 -13.35 0.46 -0.68
N GLN A 32 -14.47 0.24 0.00
CA GLN A 32 -15.26 -1.00 -0.12
C GLN A 32 -15.92 -1.15 -1.50
N ALA A 33 -16.45 -0.06 -2.07
CA ALA A 33 -17.04 -0.07 -3.41
C ALA A 33 -15.99 -0.40 -4.47
N LEU A 34 -14.77 0.14 -4.35
CA LEU A 34 -13.64 -0.16 -5.23
C LEU A 34 -13.20 -1.63 -5.13
N TRP A 35 -13.19 -2.21 -3.94
CA TRP A 35 -12.91 -3.65 -3.80
C TRP A 35 -13.91 -4.54 -4.55
N LYS A 36 -15.21 -4.19 -4.48
CA LYS A 36 -16.27 -4.88 -5.22
C LYS A 36 -16.11 -4.67 -6.73
N ALA A 37 -15.76 -3.46 -7.15
CA ALA A 37 -15.57 -3.08 -8.55
C ALA A 37 -14.13 -3.26 -9.07
N LYS A 38 -13.27 -4.03 -8.37
CA LYS A 38 -11.82 -4.13 -8.67
C LYS A 38 -11.52 -4.50 -10.12
N SER A 39 -12.34 -5.37 -10.72
CA SER A 39 -12.20 -5.78 -12.12
C SER A 39 -12.40 -4.61 -13.09
N GLU A 40 -13.40 -3.77 -12.85
CA GLU A 40 -13.71 -2.61 -13.69
C GLU A 40 -12.67 -1.49 -13.52
N ILE A 41 -12.34 -1.13 -12.27
CA ILE A 41 -11.34 -0.06 -12.04
C ILE A 41 -9.97 -0.45 -12.60
N SER A 42 -9.64 -1.75 -12.64
CA SER A 42 -8.38 -2.23 -13.23
C SER A 42 -8.24 -1.91 -14.72
N LYS A 43 -9.36 -1.74 -15.44
CA LYS A 43 -9.37 -1.36 -16.86
C LYS A 43 -8.92 0.09 -17.07
N LEU A 44 -8.99 0.93 -16.04
CA LEU A 44 -8.57 2.32 -16.08
C LEU A 44 -7.08 2.51 -15.73
N TYR A 45 -6.39 1.49 -15.20
CA TYR A 45 -5.02 1.64 -14.68
C TYR A 45 -3.96 2.08 -15.69
N SER A 46 -4.09 1.72 -16.97
CA SER A 46 -3.19 2.21 -18.01
C SER A 46 -3.28 3.72 -18.20
N ASN A 47 -4.45 4.29 -17.95
CA ASN A 47 -4.70 5.72 -18.12
C ASN A 47 -4.39 6.46 -16.82
N LEU A 48 -4.78 5.87 -15.69
CA LEU A 48 -4.57 6.36 -14.33
C LEU A 48 -3.09 6.52 -13.96
N SER A 49 -2.19 5.70 -14.53
CA SER A 49 -0.74 5.84 -14.35
C SER A 49 -0.18 7.21 -14.76
N ASN A 50 -0.91 8.00 -15.57
CA ASN A 50 -0.49 9.36 -15.93
C ASN A 50 -0.79 10.41 -14.84
N TYR A 51 -1.48 10.01 -13.77
CA TYR A 51 -2.04 10.89 -12.74
C TYR A 51 -1.67 10.48 -11.31
N ASN A 52 -0.87 9.42 -11.13
CA ASN A 52 -0.51 8.86 -9.82
C ASN A 52 0.63 9.63 -9.10
N ASP A 53 1.58 10.22 -9.85
CA ASP A 53 2.81 10.78 -9.27
C ASP A 53 2.72 12.28 -8.97
N LYS A 54 1.74 12.98 -9.56
CA LYS A 54 1.54 14.42 -9.38
C LYS A 54 0.08 14.81 -9.55
N PHE A 55 -0.33 15.84 -8.82
CA PHE A 55 -1.64 16.45 -9.05
C PHE A 55 -1.77 16.89 -10.51
N LYS A 56 -2.75 16.31 -11.19
CA LYS A 56 -3.13 16.64 -12.55
C LYS A 56 -4.62 16.38 -12.68
N PRO A 57 -5.45 17.39 -12.99
CA PRO A 57 -6.88 17.20 -13.23
C PRO A 57 -7.12 16.17 -14.34
N PHE A 58 -8.18 15.39 -14.20
CA PHE A 58 -8.54 14.37 -15.19
C PHE A 58 -10.02 14.05 -15.14
N HIS A 59 -10.49 13.51 -16.26
CA HIS A 59 -11.77 12.86 -16.38
C HIS A 59 -11.53 11.51 -17.06
N LEU A 60 -12.00 10.42 -16.47
CA LEU A 60 -11.86 9.07 -17.00
C LEU A 60 -13.15 8.28 -16.79
N GLU A 61 -13.54 7.50 -17.79
CA GLU A 61 -14.71 6.64 -17.72
C GLU A 61 -14.42 5.29 -18.36
N HIS A 62 -14.92 4.22 -17.75
CA HIS A 62 -14.98 2.89 -18.33
C HIS A 62 -16.14 2.11 -17.71
N GLY A 63 -17.03 1.57 -18.55
CA GLY A 63 -18.17 0.80 -18.09
C GLY A 63 -19.05 1.61 -17.14
N ASN A 64 -19.22 1.13 -15.92
CA ASN A 64 -20.01 1.79 -14.87
C ASN A 64 -19.18 2.66 -13.92
N ILE A 65 -17.91 2.92 -14.24
CA ILE A 65 -17.02 3.77 -13.43
C ILE A 65 -16.77 5.09 -14.15
N LYS A 66 -17.04 6.20 -13.45
CA LYS A 66 -16.68 7.56 -13.87
C LYS A 66 -15.85 8.21 -12.79
N LEU A 67 -14.74 8.84 -13.18
CA LEU A 67 -13.79 9.49 -12.29
C LEU A 67 -13.57 10.93 -12.77
N ASP A 68 -13.63 11.89 -11.86
CA ASP A 68 -13.24 13.26 -12.12
C ASP A 68 -12.35 13.78 -11.00
N LEU A 69 -11.25 14.43 -11.37
CA LEU A 69 -10.46 15.28 -10.49
C LEU A 69 -10.39 16.65 -11.15
N SER A 70 -11.02 17.64 -10.52
CA SER A 70 -11.11 18.96 -11.09
C SER A 70 -9.89 19.83 -10.74
N ARG A 71 -9.76 20.98 -11.40
CA ARG A 71 -8.68 21.96 -11.13
C ARG A 71 -8.69 22.51 -9.71
N ASN A 72 -9.85 22.57 -9.06
CA ASN A 72 -9.96 23.04 -7.67
C ASN A 72 -9.66 21.94 -6.64
N LYS A 73 -9.20 20.77 -7.10
CA LYS A 73 -8.91 19.56 -6.31
C LYS A 73 -10.16 18.86 -5.77
N SER A 74 -11.37 19.18 -6.21
CA SER A 74 -12.54 18.37 -5.93
C SER A 74 -12.47 17.06 -6.71
N ALA A 75 -12.86 15.95 -6.10
CA ALA A 75 -12.94 14.65 -6.75
C ALA A 75 -14.37 14.13 -6.76
N THR A 76 -14.80 13.56 -7.88
CA THR A 76 -16.03 12.74 -7.96
C THR A 76 -15.71 11.35 -8.46
N ILE A 77 -16.45 10.39 -7.95
CA ILE A 77 -16.45 9.03 -8.47
C ILE A 77 -17.84 8.45 -8.44
N SER A 78 -18.25 7.88 -9.58
CA SER A 78 -19.44 7.06 -9.71
C SER A 78 -19.03 5.62 -9.96
N ILE A 79 -19.62 4.68 -9.23
CA ILE A 79 -19.46 3.22 -9.42
C ILE A 79 -20.87 2.62 -9.44
N GLY A 80 -21.41 2.39 -10.63
CA GLY A 80 -22.82 2.02 -10.80
C GLY A 80 -23.73 3.09 -10.19
N ASN A 81 -24.54 2.70 -9.21
CA ASN A 81 -25.49 3.61 -8.53
C ASN A 81 -24.87 4.35 -7.33
N HIS A 82 -23.61 4.09 -7.00
CA HIS A 82 -22.91 4.76 -5.90
C HIS A 82 -22.18 5.99 -6.43
N ASN A 83 -22.47 7.16 -5.84
CA ASN A 83 -21.81 8.41 -6.18
C ASN A 83 -21.11 8.98 -4.94
N PHE A 84 -19.87 9.40 -5.10
CA PHE A 84 -19.06 9.99 -4.04
C PHE A 84 -18.53 11.35 -4.51
N TYR A 85 -18.50 12.30 -3.59
CA TYR A 85 -17.98 13.64 -3.82
C TYR A 85 -17.05 14.03 -2.67
N PHE A 86 -15.86 14.51 -3.02
CA PHE A 86 -14.88 15.01 -2.06
C PHE A 86 -14.52 16.44 -2.45
N ARG A 87 -14.72 17.38 -1.52
CA ARG A 87 -14.49 18.81 -1.77
C ARG A 87 -13.03 19.12 -2.09
N HIS A 88 -12.09 18.38 -1.49
CA HIS A 88 -10.65 18.63 -1.66
C HIS A 88 -9.83 17.35 -1.48
N TRP A 89 -9.32 16.78 -2.56
CA TRP A 89 -8.49 15.58 -2.56
C TRP A 89 -7.42 15.63 -3.67
N PRO A 90 -6.32 16.39 -3.48
CA PRO A 90 -5.26 16.51 -4.49
C PRO A 90 -4.60 15.17 -4.85
N ASP A 91 -4.56 14.23 -3.91
CA ASP A 91 -3.97 12.90 -4.09
C ASP A 91 -4.95 11.84 -4.62
N PHE A 92 -6.13 12.25 -5.10
CA PHE A 92 -7.15 11.32 -5.61
C PHE A 92 -6.61 10.44 -6.74
N GLY A 93 -5.74 10.98 -7.60
CA GLY A 93 -5.06 10.21 -8.65
C GLY A 93 -4.15 9.09 -8.11
N LYS A 94 -3.40 9.36 -7.03
CA LYS A 94 -2.58 8.33 -6.34
C LYS A 94 -3.48 7.29 -5.68
N TYR A 95 -4.52 7.74 -4.98
CA TYR A 95 -5.48 6.86 -4.30
C TYR A 95 -6.17 5.90 -5.27
N ILE A 96 -6.76 6.42 -6.35
CA ILE A 96 -7.55 5.60 -7.28
C ILE A 96 -6.68 4.68 -8.15
N SER A 97 -5.40 5.05 -8.37
CA SER A 97 -4.42 4.22 -9.08
C SER A 97 -3.94 2.99 -8.32
N GLY A 98 -4.20 2.91 -7.01
CA GLY A 98 -3.79 1.75 -6.21
C GLY A 98 -3.81 1.95 -4.70
N GLY A 99 -3.69 3.19 -4.21
CA GLY A 99 -3.69 3.48 -2.77
C GLY A 99 -4.96 2.99 -2.04
N TRP A 100 -6.10 2.94 -2.72
CA TRP A 100 -7.33 2.37 -2.18
C TRP A 100 -7.16 0.91 -1.74
N PHE A 101 -6.30 0.14 -2.40
CA PHE A 101 -6.09 -1.27 -2.05
C PHE A 101 -5.18 -1.45 -0.84
N GLU A 102 -4.27 -0.49 -0.61
CA GLU A 102 -3.49 -0.41 0.63
C GLU A 102 -4.42 -0.13 1.82
N GLU A 103 -5.32 0.85 1.67
CA GLU A 103 -6.34 1.15 2.68
C GLU A 103 -7.27 -0.03 2.92
N TYR A 104 -7.76 -0.67 1.86
CA TYR A 104 -8.58 -1.88 1.98
C TYR A 104 -7.83 -2.97 2.76
N THR A 105 -6.57 -3.22 2.43
CA THR A 105 -5.72 -4.21 3.10
C THR A 105 -5.54 -3.88 4.58
N TYR A 106 -5.25 -2.62 4.92
CA TYR A 106 -5.17 -2.16 6.31
C TYR A 106 -6.47 -2.40 7.06
N MET A 107 -7.61 -2.02 6.48
CA MET A 107 -8.95 -2.22 7.06
C MET A 107 -9.25 -3.70 7.30
N GLN A 108 -8.88 -4.60 6.39
CA GLN A 108 -9.05 -6.05 6.58
C GLN A 108 -8.24 -6.59 7.77
N LEU A 109 -7.14 -5.93 8.12
CA LEU A 109 -6.26 -6.37 9.21
C LEU A 109 -6.61 -5.75 10.56
N GLN A 110 -7.47 -4.74 10.62
CA GLN A 110 -7.91 -4.11 11.88
C GLN A 110 -8.43 -5.11 12.93
N PRO A 111 -9.26 -6.12 12.58
CA PRO A 111 -9.69 -7.12 13.57
C PRO A 111 -8.54 -7.91 14.20
N LEU A 112 -7.42 -8.08 13.50
CA LEU A 112 -6.22 -8.74 14.04
C LEU A 112 -5.44 -7.82 14.98
N VAL A 113 -5.53 -6.51 14.79
CA VAL A 113 -5.00 -5.51 15.74
C VAL A 113 -5.87 -5.47 16.99
N GLU A 114 -7.19 -5.41 16.83
CA GLU A 114 -8.16 -5.38 17.92
C GLU A 114 -8.10 -6.62 18.82
N SER A 115 -7.81 -7.79 18.24
CA SER A 115 -7.60 -9.03 18.99
C SER A 115 -6.20 -9.15 19.63
N GLY A 116 -5.31 -8.19 19.42
CA GLY A 116 -3.94 -8.21 19.92
C GLY A 116 -3.00 -9.20 19.21
N LEU A 117 -3.44 -9.80 18.10
CA LEU A 117 -2.57 -10.67 17.28
C LEU A 117 -1.52 -9.84 16.53
N ILE A 118 -1.89 -8.65 16.07
CA ILE A 118 -0.99 -7.63 15.54
C ILE A 118 -0.80 -6.55 16.61
N LEU A 119 0.45 -6.29 17.00
CA LEU A 119 0.80 -5.36 18.08
C LEU A 119 1.05 -3.93 17.59
N ASP A 120 1.56 -3.78 16.37
CA ASP A 120 1.72 -2.47 15.71
C ASP A 120 1.51 -2.63 14.21
N MET A 121 0.83 -1.67 13.59
CA MET A 121 0.54 -1.65 12.17
C MET A 121 0.67 -0.23 11.61
N ARG A 122 1.27 -0.12 10.42
CA ARG A 122 1.53 1.12 9.68
C ARG A 122 1.08 0.97 8.24
N ILE A 123 0.72 2.10 7.61
CA ILE A 123 0.36 2.21 6.19
C ILE A 123 1.18 3.33 5.53
N GLY A 124 1.71 3.07 4.34
CA GLY A 124 2.49 4.03 3.56
C GLY A 124 3.65 4.62 4.37
N LEU A 125 4.36 3.78 5.14
CA LEU A 125 5.54 4.18 5.92
C LEU A 125 6.65 4.55 4.94
N GLU A 126 7.30 5.70 5.13
CA GLU A 126 8.41 6.12 4.29
C GLU A 126 9.72 6.16 5.07
N VAL A 127 10.73 5.55 4.47
CA VAL A 127 12.12 5.62 4.90
C VAL A 127 12.88 6.54 3.96
N SER A 128 13.66 7.46 4.52
CA SER A 128 14.47 8.44 3.78
C SER A 128 15.96 8.37 4.16
N LEU A 129 16.81 8.85 3.25
CA LEU A 129 18.24 9.02 3.50
C LEU A 129 18.52 10.32 4.28
N LYS A 130 19.35 10.23 5.32
CA LYS A 130 19.98 11.38 5.96
C LYS A 130 20.97 12.00 4.97
N LYS A 131 20.70 13.23 4.50
CA LYS A 131 21.71 13.98 3.73
C LYS A 131 22.88 14.31 4.66
N LYS A 132 24.11 13.93 4.29
CA LYS A 132 25.31 14.52 4.89
C LYS A 132 25.25 16.03 4.63
N GLN A 133 25.33 16.86 5.67
CA GLN A 133 25.43 18.31 5.49
C GLN A 133 26.73 18.59 4.73
N SER A 134 26.64 18.88 3.43
CA SER A 134 27.75 19.54 2.74
C SER A 134 27.74 20.99 3.20
N SER A 135 28.81 21.39 3.89
CA SER A 135 29.09 22.74 4.31
C SER A 135 29.31 23.62 3.08
N LYS A 136 28.24 24.09 2.42
CA LYS A 136 28.15 25.25 1.50
C LYS A 136 26.80 25.24 0.78
N SER A 137 25.73 25.64 1.45
CA SER A 137 24.59 26.35 0.85
C SER A 137 23.49 26.59 1.89
N ARG A 138 23.37 27.84 2.34
CA ARG A 138 22.21 28.30 3.12
C ARG A 138 21.04 28.51 2.15
N LYS A 139 19.89 27.91 2.48
CA LYS A 139 18.54 28.05 1.88
C LYS A 139 18.25 27.27 0.58
N LYS A 140 17.50 26.16 0.70
CA LYS A 140 16.22 25.86 0.01
C LYS A 140 15.78 24.42 0.30
N ASN A 141 14.54 24.26 0.80
CA ASN A 141 13.75 23.04 1.02
C ASN A 141 14.50 21.75 1.36
N ARG A 142 14.33 21.27 2.61
CA ARG A 142 14.70 19.90 3.03
C ARG A 142 13.83 18.85 2.33
N SER A 143 13.93 18.74 1.01
CA SER A 143 13.46 17.57 0.28
C SER A 143 14.44 16.45 0.62
N HIS A 144 14.05 15.59 1.54
CA HIS A 144 14.69 14.30 1.74
C HIS A 144 14.34 13.41 0.55
N SER A 145 15.29 12.61 0.08
CA SER A 145 15.03 11.63 -0.97
C SER A 145 14.42 10.40 -0.32
N ILE A 146 13.16 10.11 -0.65
CA ILE A 146 12.48 8.89 -0.22
C ILE A 146 13.29 7.71 -0.75
N TYR A 147 13.73 6.86 0.16
CA TYR A 147 14.49 5.65 -0.13
C TYR A 147 13.54 4.49 -0.41
N GLN A 148 12.51 4.32 0.44
CA GLN A 148 11.53 3.26 0.31
C GLN A 148 10.19 3.68 0.93
N GLU A 149 9.09 3.43 0.22
CA GLU A 149 7.72 3.45 0.75
C GLU A 149 7.29 2.00 1.00
N LEU A 150 6.67 1.73 2.14
CA LEU A 150 6.15 0.41 2.54
C LEU A 150 4.63 0.51 2.69
N ASP A 151 3.90 -0.23 1.84
CA ASP A 151 2.45 -0.10 1.69
C ASP A 151 1.71 -0.42 2.99
N VAL A 152 1.85 -1.62 3.55
CA VAL A 152 1.39 -1.94 4.91
C VAL A 152 2.49 -2.73 5.63
N VAL A 153 2.76 -2.36 6.88
CA VAL A 153 3.79 -3.01 7.71
C VAL A 153 3.21 -3.30 9.07
N PHE A 154 3.45 -4.50 9.60
CA PHE A 154 3.00 -4.83 10.93
C PHE A 154 3.95 -5.77 11.67
N THR A 155 3.75 -5.90 12.98
CA THR A 155 4.47 -6.88 13.80
C THR A 155 3.54 -7.52 14.82
N GLU A 156 3.80 -8.78 15.12
CA GLU A 156 3.19 -9.51 16.24
C GLU A 156 4.13 -9.60 17.46
N GLY A 157 5.20 -8.79 17.48
CA GLY A 157 6.19 -8.71 18.56
C GLY A 157 7.47 -9.49 18.30
N ARG A 158 7.45 -10.53 17.45
CA ARG A 158 8.64 -11.31 17.07
C ARG A 158 9.15 -10.99 15.67
N ARG A 159 8.26 -10.99 14.67
CA ARG A 159 8.61 -10.82 13.26
C ARG A 159 8.10 -9.51 12.71
N LEU A 160 8.83 -8.95 11.75
CA LEU A 160 8.35 -7.86 10.91
C LEU A 160 7.68 -8.45 9.66
N TYR A 161 6.44 -8.04 9.42
CA TYR A 161 5.69 -8.37 8.22
C TYR A 161 5.58 -7.14 7.34
N ILE A 162 5.97 -7.29 6.08
CA ILE A 162 5.91 -6.24 5.07
C ILE A 162 4.96 -6.70 3.99
N VAL A 163 3.85 -5.98 3.83
CA VAL A 163 2.82 -6.25 2.84
C VAL A 163 3.01 -5.29 1.67
N GLU A 164 3.37 -5.82 0.50
CA GLU A 164 3.31 -5.07 -0.76
C GLU A 164 1.94 -5.32 -1.40
N CYS A 165 1.20 -4.25 -1.65
CA CYS A 165 -0.15 -4.27 -2.17
C CYS A 165 -0.15 -4.03 -3.68
N LYS A 166 -0.74 -4.96 -4.43
CA LYS A 166 -0.92 -4.82 -5.88
C LYS A 166 -2.38 -4.87 -6.30
N ALA A 167 -2.93 -3.69 -6.57
CA ALA A 167 -4.30 -3.55 -7.07
C ALA A 167 -4.48 -4.05 -8.52
N GLY A 168 -3.40 -4.05 -9.31
CA GLY A 168 -3.39 -4.49 -10.72
C GLY A 168 -2.60 -5.79 -10.92
N ARG A 169 -2.00 -5.94 -12.11
CA ARG A 169 -1.18 -7.12 -12.44
C ARG A 169 0.09 -7.18 -11.59
N VAL A 170 0.38 -8.39 -11.10
CA VAL A 170 1.65 -8.72 -10.43
C VAL A 170 2.72 -9.11 -11.46
N LEU A 171 3.91 -8.52 -11.33
CA LEU A 171 5.08 -8.68 -12.17
C LEU A 171 6.25 -9.25 -11.34
N SER A 172 7.19 -9.94 -11.99
CA SER A 172 8.36 -10.48 -11.29
C SER A 172 9.18 -9.41 -10.56
N ALA A 173 9.26 -8.19 -11.11
CA ALA A 173 9.98 -7.09 -10.49
C ALA A 173 9.47 -6.76 -9.08
N GLN A 174 8.16 -6.89 -8.84
CA GLN A 174 7.57 -6.65 -7.52
C GLN A 174 7.95 -7.74 -6.52
N VAL A 175 8.01 -9.00 -6.96
CA VAL A 175 8.49 -10.11 -6.11
C VAL A 175 9.94 -9.85 -5.69
N MET A 176 10.81 -9.50 -6.64
CA MET A 176 12.22 -9.20 -6.36
C MET A 176 12.39 -7.96 -5.46
N LYS A 177 11.60 -6.91 -5.70
CA LYS A 177 11.58 -5.70 -4.86
C LYS A 177 11.23 -6.06 -3.42
N LEU A 178 10.16 -6.83 -3.21
CA LEU A 178 9.73 -7.25 -1.88
C LEU A 178 10.80 -8.12 -1.19
N GLN A 179 11.47 -9.04 -1.92
CA GLN A 179 12.58 -9.83 -1.36
C GLN A 179 13.70 -8.93 -0.82
N ASN A 180 14.10 -7.91 -1.57
CA ASN A 180 15.13 -6.96 -1.16
C ASN A 180 14.68 -6.15 0.08
N ILE A 181 13.44 -5.66 0.08
CA ILE A 181 12.87 -4.92 1.21
C ILE A 181 12.87 -5.77 2.48
N ILE A 182 12.46 -7.04 2.42
CA ILE A 182 12.49 -7.93 3.59
C ILE A 182 13.92 -8.12 4.09
N ARG A 183 14.88 -8.34 3.19
CA ARG A 183 16.28 -8.49 3.57
C ARG A 183 16.81 -7.23 4.27
N ASP A 184 16.49 -6.06 3.73
CA ASP A 184 17.03 -4.79 4.19
C ASP A 184 16.38 -4.31 5.51
N PHE A 185 15.09 -4.60 5.72
CA PHE A 185 14.32 -4.08 6.87
C PHE A 185 13.84 -5.14 7.86
N GLY A 186 13.52 -6.35 7.39
CA GLY A 186 12.96 -7.43 8.21
C GLY A 186 14.01 -8.35 8.82
N GLY A 187 15.25 -8.32 8.32
CA GLY A 187 16.31 -9.24 8.75
C GLY A 187 15.97 -10.70 8.45
N VAL A 188 16.55 -11.63 9.22
CA VAL A 188 16.40 -13.09 8.99
C VAL A 188 14.95 -13.57 9.22
N GLU A 189 14.29 -12.99 10.22
CA GLU A 189 12.92 -13.36 10.60
C GLU A 189 11.85 -12.57 9.85
N GLY A 190 12.24 -11.61 9.00
CA GLY A 190 11.33 -10.83 8.19
C GLY A 190 10.47 -11.69 7.27
N ARG A 191 9.21 -11.28 7.09
CA ARG A 191 8.26 -11.94 6.21
C ARG A 191 7.64 -10.93 5.26
N GLY A 192 7.58 -11.27 3.99
CA GLY A 192 6.87 -10.51 2.97
C GLY A 192 5.52 -11.12 2.67
N ILE A 193 4.55 -10.28 2.43
CA ILE A 193 3.24 -10.67 1.92
C ILE A 193 3.00 -9.87 0.64
N LEU A 194 2.78 -10.57 -0.46
CA LEU A 194 2.35 -9.95 -1.71
C LEU A 194 0.83 -10.02 -1.79
N ALA A 195 0.17 -9.00 -1.25
CA ALA A 195 -1.28 -8.87 -1.30
C ALA A 195 -1.69 -8.41 -2.70
N SER A 196 -2.64 -9.09 -3.33
CA SER A 196 -3.04 -8.79 -4.71
C SER A 196 -4.54 -8.91 -4.91
N CYS A 197 -5.13 -7.96 -5.64
CA CYS A 197 -6.54 -8.02 -6.04
C CYS A 197 -6.82 -9.23 -6.95
N PHE A 198 -5.83 -9.59 -7.77
CA PHE A 198 -5.90 -10.67 -8.75
C PHE A 198 -4.74 -11.63 -8.51
N PRO A 199 -5.00 -12.94 -8.43
CA PRO A 199 -3.94 -13.93 -8.37
C PRO A 199 -2.93 -13.75 -9.52
N PRO A 200 -1.62 -13.89 -9.27
CA PRO A 200 -0.62 -13.81 -10.32
C PRO A 200 -0.89 -14.83 -11.43
N TYR A 201 -1.18 -14.36 -12.64
CA TYR A 201 -1.51 -15.21 -13.78
C TYR A 201 -0.26 -15.88 -14.39
N HIS A 202 0.85 -15.15 -14.49
CA HIS A 202 2.03 -15.60 -15.23
C HIS A 202 2.80 -16.69 -14.45
N PRO A 203 3.13 -17.84 -15.08
CA PRO A 203 3.74 -18.98 -14.40
C PRO A 203 5.07 -18.65 -13.72
N VAL A 204 5.94 -17.87 -14.39
CA VAL A 204 7.22 -17.43 -13.82
C VAL A 204 7.03 -16.58 -12.55
N VAL A 205 5.98 -15.76 -12.49
CA VAL A 205 5.70 -14.94 -11.30
C VAL A 205 5.25 -15.82 -10.15
N ARG A 206 4.36 -16.79 -10.42
CA ARG A 206 3.93 -17.78 -9.43
C ARG A 206 5.12 -18.58 -8.89
N GLN A 207 5.97 -19.07 -9.79
CA GLN A 207 7.14 -19.85 -9.41
C GLN A 207 8.09 -19.03 -8.53
N LYS A 208 8.37 -17.77 -8.87
CA LYS A 208 9.19 -16.89 -8.03
C LYS A 208 8.61 -16.67 -6.64
N ILE A 209 7.28 -16.59 -6.50
CA ILE A 209 6.64 -16.48 -5.19
C ILE A 209 6.82 -17.79 -4.42
N VAL A 210 6.66 -18.95 -5.06
CA VAL A 210 6.85 -20.27 -4.44
C VAL A 210 8.30 -20.47 -3.99
N ASP A 211 9.28 -20.08 -4.81
CA ASP A 211 10.71 -20.22 -4.50
C ASP A 211 11.17 -19.27 -3.38
N SER A 212 10.37 -18.24 -3.08
CA SER A 212 10.66 -17.25 -2.04
C SER A 212 10.26 -17.76 -0.67
N LYS A 213 11.21 -18.33 0.09
CA LYS A 213 10.96 -18.88 1.43
C LYS A 213 10.31 -17.90 2.43
N ASN A 214 10.55 -16.61 2.27
CA ASN A 214 10.09 -15.55 3.16
C ASN A 214 8.95 -14.70 2.56
N ILE A 215 8.43 -15.03 1.38
CA ILE A 215 7.29 -14.32 0.77
C ILE A 215 6.09 -15.26 0.65
N LYS A 216 4.92 -14.76 1.03
CA LYS A 216 3.65 -15.41 0.71
C LYS A 216 2.83 -14.53 -0.24
N GLY A 217 2.33 -15.11 -1.33
CA GLY A 217 1.29 -14.50 -2.14
C GLY A 217 -0.08 -14.67 -1.48
N VAL A 218 -0.83 -13.57 -1.36
CA VAL A 218 -2.19 -13.55 -0.79
C VAL A 218 -3.12 -12.84 -1.78
N SER A 219 -4.22 -13.50 -2.14
CA SER A 219 -5.27 -12.94 -2.97
C SER A 219 -6.63 -13.36 -2.41
N GLY A 220 -7.62 -12.46 -2.38
CA GLY A 220 -8.94 -12.75 -1.82
C GLY A 220 -9.05 -12.46 -0.33
N ASN A 221 -9.22 -13.47 0.52
CA ASN A 221 -9.43 -13.29 1.96
C ASN A 221 -8.12 -12.96 2.69
N ILE A 222 -7.73 -11.69 2.63
CA ILE A 222 -6.45 -11.18 3.15
C ILE A 222 -6.30 -11.44 4.65
N ALA A 223 -7.34 -11.17 5.43
CA ALA A 223 -7.29 -11.29 6.89
C ALA A 223 -7.02 -12.72 7.36
N GLU A 224 -7.78 -13.69 6.83
CA GLU A 224 -7.64 -15.10 7.24
C GLU A 224 -6.34 -15.74 6.75
N GLU A 225 -5.87 -15.40 5.56
CA GLU A 225 -4.55 -15.85 5.08
C GLU A 225 -3.43 -15.30 5.97
N ILE A 226 -3.46 -14.01 6.30
CA ILE A 226 -2.45 -13.39 7.15
C ILE A 226 -2.50 -13.93 8.59
N LYS A 227 -3.70 -14.14 9.14
CA LYS A 227 -3.87 -14.78 10.45
C LYS A 227 -3.24 -16.17 10.50
N ARG A 228 -3.48 -17.01 9.49
CA ARG A 228 -2.84 -18.33 9.37
C ARG A 228 -1.32 -18.24 9.27
N LEU A 229 -0.78 -17.25 8.56
CA LEU A 229 0.68 -17.02 8.48
C LEU A 229 1.29 -16.65 9.83
N ILE A 230 0.63 -15.80 10.61
CA ILE A 230 1.09 -15.45 11.97
C ILE A 230 1.07 -16.70 12.86
N GLN A 231 -0.03 -17.45 12.85
CA GLN A 231 -0.23 -18.61 13.72
C GLN A 231 0.69 -19.80 13.39
N SER A 232 0.86 -20.15 12.11
CA SER A 232 1.80 -21.20 11.68
C SER A 232 3.25 -20.89 12.07
N GLY A 233 3.61 -19.61 12.10
CA GLY A 233 4.92 -19.16 12.56
C GLY A 233 5.14 -19.27 14.08
N ARG A 234 4.08 -19.47 14.87
CA ARG A 234 4.16 -19.67 16.33
C ARG A 234 4.33 -21.14 16.72
N GLY A 235 3.83 -22.08 15.91
CA GLY A 235 3.78 -23.52 16.22
C GLY A 235 5.07 -24.32 16.02
N ASN A 236 6.19 -23.69 15.64
CA ASN A 236 7.51 -24.33 15.55
C ASN A 236 8.38 -24.08 16.80
N GLN A 237 7.76 -24.05 17.99
CA GLN A 237 8.43 -23.93 19.28
C GLN A 237 7.93 -25.02 20.22
#